data_AF-A0A7L1D3J6-F1
#
_entry.id   AF-A0A7L1D3J6-F1
#
_cell.length_a   1.000
_cell.length_b   1.000
_cell.length_c   1.000
_cell.angle_alpha   90.00
_cell.angle_beta   90.00
_cell.angle_gamma   90.00
#
_symmetry.space_group_name_H-M   'P 1'
#
loop_
_entity.id
_entity.type
_entity.pdbx_description
1 polymer ?
#
loop_
_entity_poly.entity_id
_entity_poly.type
_entity_poly.pdbx_seq_one_letter_code
_entity_poly.pdbx_strand_id
1 'polypeptide(L)'
;DGRYINYCPNGWSYYKLNCFKYFRELRTWDDAERQCQAVQDGARLAWVEEHQEALTLQRSISYYQRVQSVWLGLRYNEESQGWQWASGDKYSVASGLSGNGAHGGRCSLLTHQSSFSRWSSADCNQKHHYICKFTP
;
A
#
# COMPACT_ATOMS: atom_id res chain seq x y z
N ASP A 1 9.27 -11.54 -31.59
CA ASP A 1 8.53 -11.64 -30.32
C ASP A 1 8.33 -10.29 -29.68
N GLY A 2 7.15 -9.71 -29.89
CA GLY A 2 6.73 -8.49 -29.22
C GLY A 2 6.26 -8.82 -27.81
N ARG A 3 6.91 -8.25 -26.79
CA ARG A 3 6.46 -8.35 -25.39
C ARG A 3 5.09 -7.70 -25.29
N TYR A 4 4.05 -8.49 -25.01
CA TYR A 4 2.73 -7.96 -24.69
C TYR A 4 2.86 -7.02 -23.49
N ILE A 5 2.54 -5.74 -23.69
CA ILE A 5 2.38 -4.82 -22.57
C ILE A 5 1.09 -5.25 -21.88
N ASN A 6 1.21 -6.00 -20.79
CA ASN A 6 0.07 -6.38 -19.95
C ASN A 6 -0.47 -5.12 -19.28
N TYR A 7 -1.46 -4.49 -19.93
CA TYR A 7 -2.21 -3.39 -19.35
C TYR A 7 -2.94 -3.86 -18.07
N CYS A 8 -3.05 -2.97 -17.09
CA CYS A 8 -3.83 -3.28 -15.89
C CYS A 8 -5.29 -3.64 -16.24
N PRO A 9 -5.90 -4.58 -15.52
CA PRO A 9 -7.32 -4.90 -15.68
C PRO A 9 -8.20 -3.67 -15.48
N ASN A 10 -9.42 -3.71 -16.03
CA ASN A 10 -10.37 -2.61 -15.89
C ASN A 10 -10.58 -2.22 -14.41
N GLY A 11 -10.52 -0.92 -14.14
CA GLY A 11 -10.67 -0.36 -12.79
C GLY A 11 -9.39 -0.33 -11.95
N TRP A 12 -8.24 -0.70 -12.52
CA TRP A 12 -6.91 -0.50 -11.92
C TRP A 12 -6.20 0.67 -12.61
N SER A 13 -5.53 1.50 -11.81
CA SER A 13 -4.63 2.56 -12.29
C SER A 13 -3.26 1.98 -12.61
N TYR A 14 -2.67 2.41 -13.72
CA TYR A 14 -1.35 1.95 -14.18
C TYR A 14 -0.28 3.01 -13.93
N TYR A 15 0.86 2.57 -13.39
CA TYR A 15 2.07 3.38 -13.37
C TYR A 15 3.31 2.51 -13.58
N LYS A 16 4.09 2.83 -14.62
CA LYS A 16 5.25 2.05 -15.09
C LYS A 16 4.92 0.59 -15.37
N LEU A 17 5.04 -0.29 -14.38
CA LEU A 17 4.73 -1.73 -14.46
C LEU A 17 3.81 -2.17 -13.32
N ASN A 18 3.34 -1.25 -12.49
CA ASN A 18 2.55 -1.57 -11.31
C ASN A 18 1.10 -1.16 -11.53
N CYS A 19 0.21 -2.04 -11.11
CA CYS A 19 -1.22 -1.84 -11.14
C CYS A 19 -1.72 -1.57 -9.72
N PHE A 20 -2.38 -0.43 -9.53
CA PHE A 20 -2.93 -0.02 -8.26
C PHE A 20 -4.45 0.07 -8.28
N LYS A 21 -5.10 -0.31 -7.19
CA LYS A 21 -6.55 -0.11 -7.05
C LYS A 21 -6.90 0.31 -5.64
N TYR A 22 -7.56 1.47 -5.57
CA TYR A 22 -8.09 2.01 -4.34
C TYR A 22 -9.48 1.42 -4.06
N PHE A 23 -9.69 1.03 -2.81
CA PHE A 23 -10.97 0.49 -2.31
C PHE A 23 -11.52 1.38 -1.22
N ARG A 24 -12.82 1.70 -1.34
CA ARG A 24 -13.56 2.57 -0.40
C ARG A 24 -14.14 1.80 0.78
N GLU A 25 -14.09 0.48 0.75
CA GLU A 25 -14.60 -0.37 1.81
C GLU A 25 -13.71 -0.22 3.06
N LEU A 26 -14.33 -0.10 4.23
CA LEU A 26 -13.61 -0.03 5.50
C LEU A 26 -13.31 -1.45 5.99
N ARG A 27 -12.02 -1.81 6.02
CA ARG A 27 -11.55 -3.15 6.37
C ARG A 27 -10.43 -3.09 7.40
N THR A 28 -10.30 -4.16 8.20
CA THR A 28 -9.08 -4.38 8.99
C THR A 28 -7.90 -4.58 8.04
N TRP A 29 -6.67 -4.42 8.54
CA TRP A 29 -5.49 -4.62 7.68
C TRP A 29 -5.48 -6.04 7.08
N ASP A 30 -5.78 -7.07 7.91
CA ASP A 30 -5.80 -8.46 7.48
C ASP A 30 -6.93 -8.76 6.47
N ASP A 31 -8.11 -8.15 6.65
CA ASP A 31 -9.21 -8.28 5.68
C ASP A 31 -8.89 -7.60 4.34
N ALA A 32 -8.25 -6.42 4.40
CA ALA A 32 -7.85 -5.67 3.21
C ALA A 32 -6.81 -6.45 2.40
N GLU A 33 -5.83 -7.06 3.08
CA GLU A 33 -4.83 -7.93 2.46
C GLU A 33 -5.46 -9.14 1.76
N ARG A 34 -6.36 -9.86 2.45
CA ARG A 34 -7.12 -10.97 1.85
C ARG A 34 -7.94 -10.52 0.64
N GLN A 35 -8.56 -9.34 0.73
CA GLN A 35 -9.33 -8.81 -0.39
C GLN A 35 -8.44 -8.50 -1.59
N CYS A 36 -7.24 -7.93 -1.39
CA CYS A 36 -6.29 -7.70 -2.47
C CYS A 36 -5.94 -9.01 -3.19
N GLN A 37 -5.61 -10.05 -2.42
CA GLN A 37 -5.29 -11.39 -2.95
C GLN A 37 -6.47 -12.01 -3.71
N ALA A 38 -7.71 -11.75 -3.29
CA ALA A 38 -8.91 -12.30 -3.93
C ALA A 38 -9.30 -11.60 -5.23
N VAL A 39 -9.00 -10.30 -5.40
CA VAL A 39 -9.46 -9.53 -6.57
C VAL A 39 -8.56 -9.69 -7.80
N GLN A 40 -7.31 -10.08 -7.61
CA GLN A 40 -6.34 -10.22 -8.68
C GLN A 40 -5.19 -11.12 -8.22
N ASP A 41 -4.78 -12.05 -9.07
CA ASP A 41 -3.65 -12.93 -8.75
C ASP A 41 -2.36 -12.13 -8.58
N GLY A 42 -1.57 -12.47 -7.56
CA GLY A 42 -0.38 -11.72 -7.15
C GLY A 42 -0.65 -10.37 -6.48
N ALA A 43 -1.90 -9.93 -6.32
CA ALA A 43 -2.20 -8.67 -5.66
C ALA A 43 -2.14 -8.74 -4.14
N ARG A 44 -1.57 -7.70 -3.56
CA ARG A 44 -1.37 -7.51 -2.12
C ARG A 44 -1.72 -6.06 -1.76
N LEU A 45 -1.79 -5.72 -0.48
CA LEU A 45 -1.73 -4.33 -0.06
C LEU A 45 -0.46 -3.68 -0.62
N ALA A 46 -0.57 -2.42 -1.03
CA ALA A 46 0.50 -1.79 -1.81
C ALA A 46 1.82 -1.71 -1.04
N TRP A 47 2.89 -2.17 -1.68
CA TRP A 47 4.27 -1.97 -1.23
C TRP A 47 4.99 -0.96 -2.12
N VAL A 48 6.10 -0.42 -1.62
CA VAL A 48 6.87 0.62 -2.31
C VAL A 48 8.34 0.23 -2.38
N GLU A 49 8.88 0.22 -3.60
CA GLU A 49 10.25 -0.19 -3.89
C GLU A 49 11.15 1.03 -4.17
N GLU A 50 10.58 2.10 -4.72
CA GLU A 50 11.32 3.32 -5.07
C GLU A 50 10.51 4.61 -4.85
N HIS A 51 11.21 5.74 -4.75
CA HIS A 51 10.59 7.03 -4.46
C HIS A 51 9.55 7.46 -5.51
N GLN A 52 9.76 7.15 -6.79
CA GLN A 52 8.80 7.49 -7.84
C GLN A 52 7.48 6.70 -7.72
N GLU A 53 7.55 5.48 -7.21
CA GLU A 53 6.38 4.69 -6.88
C GLU A 53 5.60 5.30 -5.70
N ALA A 54 6.30 5.76 -4.66
CA ALA A 54 5.66 6.46 -3.53
C ALA A 54 4.83 7.66 -3.99
N LEU A 55 5.40 8.50 -4.88
CA LEU A 55 4.72 9.67 -5.45
C LEU A 55 3.47 9.28 -6.26
N THR A 56 3.54 8.16 -6.96
CA THR A 56 2.41 7.67 -7.74
C THR A 56 1.29 7.15 -6.86
N LEU A 57 1.65 6.38 -5.83
CA LEU A 57 0.70 5.90 -4.84
C LEU A 57 -0.03 7.07 -4.18
N GLN A 58 0.72 8.11 -3.79
CA GLN A 58 0.20 9.36 -3.23
C GLN A 58 -0.82 10.03 -4.17
N ARG A 59 -0.50 10.19 -5.45
CA ARG A 59 -1.40 10.80 -6.45
C ARG A 59 -2.65 9.96 -6.66
N SER A 60 -2.50 8.64 -6.75
CA SER A 60 -3.60 7.70 -6.94
C SER A 60 -4.58 7.76 -5.77
N ILE A 61 -4.09 7.80 -4.54
CA ILE A 61 -4.93 7.95 -3.35
C ILE A 61 -5.59 9.32 -3.30
N SER A 62 -4.83 10.39 -3.54
CA SER A 62 -5.31 11.78 -3.47
C SER A 62 -6.44 12.10 -4.46
N TYR A 63 -6.52 11.32 -5.55
CA TYR A 63 -7.63 11.40 -6.50
C TYR A 63 -8.96 10.95 -5.87
N TYR A 64 -8.94 9.94 -4.99
CA TYR A 64 -10.14 9.35 -4.38
C TYR A 64 -10.42 9.82 -2.95
N GLN A 65 -9.40 10.27 -2.21
CA GLN A 65 -9.47 10.49 -0.77
C GLN A 65 -8.64 11.71 -0.35
N ARG A 66 -9.12 12.48 0.63
CA ARG A 66 -8.45 13.68 1.17
C ARG A 66 -8.52 13.83 2.69
N VAL A 67 -9.39 13.08 3.36
CA VAL A 67 -9.75 13.27 4.78
C VAL A 67 -9.62 12.01 5.64
N GLN A 68 -9.47 10.83 5.04
CA GLN A 68 -9.27 9.57 5.76
C GLN A 68 -7.94 8.92 5.37
N SER A 69 -7.33 8.25 6.35
CA SER A 69 -6.12 7.46 6.14
C SER A 69 -6.41 6.20 5.32
N VAL A 70 -5.36 5.64 4.70
CA VAL A 70 -5.47 4.50 3.78
C VAL A 70 -4.44 3.44 4.16
N TRP A 71 -4.87 2.20 4.35
CA TRP A 71 -3.98 1.08 4.64
C TRP A 71 -2.94 0.90 3.54
N LEU A 72 -1.72 0.56 3.99
CA LEU A 72 -0.55 0.30 3.18
C LEU A 72 -0.01 -1.09 3.53
N GLY A 73 0.62 -1.76 2.58
CA GLY A 73 1.17 -3.10 2.73
C GLY A 73 2.45 -3.17 3.55
N LEU A 74 2.61 -2.35 4.59
CA LEU A 74 3.73 -2.45 5.54
C LEU A 74 3.23 -2.91 6.92
N ARG A 75 3.89 -3.91 7.50
CA ARG A 75 3.55 -4.49 8.81
C ARG A 75 4.81 -4.74 9.64
N TYR A 76 4.72 -4.56 10.95
CA TYR A 76 5.79 -4.90 11.88
C TYR A 76 5.86 -6.41 12.07
N ASN A 77 7.02 -6.99 11.80
CA ASN A 77 7.32 -8.40 12.03
C ASN A 77 8.14 -8.53 13.32
N GLU A 78 7.59 -9.24 14.31
CA GLU A 78 8.18 -9.39 15.64
C GLU A 78 9.45 -10.26 15.64
N GLU A 79 9.52 -11.29 14.78
CA GLU A 79 10.67 -12.18 14.68
C GLU A 79 11.90 -11.44 14.14
N SER A 80 11.69 -10.64 13.09
CA SER A 80 12.76 -9.82 12.49
C SER A 80 12.98 -8.48 13.19
N GLN A 81 12.15 -8.17 14.20
CA GLN A 81 12.08 -6.89 14.91
C GLN A 81 12.06 -5.66 13.98
N GLY A 82 11.34 -5.76 12.85
CA GLY A 82 11.38 -4.74 11.80
C GLY A 82 10.12 -4.68 10.95
N TRP A 83 9.97 -3.57 10.24
CA TRP A 83 8.88 -3.37 9.29
C TRP A 83 9.17 -4.08 7.98
N GLN A 84 8.18 -4.80 7.46
CA GLN A 84 8.25 -5.55 6.22
C GLN A 84 7.08 -5.20 5.31
N TRP A 85 7.37 -5.10 4.02
CA TRP A 85 6.40 -4.94 2.97
C TRP A 85 5.65 -6.25 2.71
N ALA A 86 4.45 -6.16 2.14
CA ALA A 86 3.66 -7.32 1.74
C ALA A 86 4.35 -8.16 0.64
N SER A 87 5.30 -7.56 -0.11
CA SER A 87 6.21 -8.28 -1.02
C SER A 87 7.18 -9.21 -0.29
N GLY A 88 7.43 -8.98 1.00
CA GLY A 88 8.44 -9.66 1.81
C GLY A 88 9.70 -8.82 2.06
N ASP A 89 9.87 -7.71 1.33
CA ASP A 89 11.06 -6.86 1.48
C ASP A 89 11.06 -6.10 2.80
N LYS A 90 12.26 -5.87 3.36
CA LYS A 90 12.41 -5.03 4.54
C LYS A 90 12.17 -3.57 4.20
N TYR A 91 11.49 -2.85 5.09
CA TYR A 91 11.36 -1.40 4.98
C TYR A 91 12.71 -0.71 5.09
N SER A 92 12.90 0.30 4.24
CA SER A 92 13.99 1.26 4.33
C SER A 92 13.47 2.65 3.97
N VAL A 93 14.00 3.68 4.60
CA VAL A 93 13.72 5.09 4.24
C VAL A 93 14.09 5.38 2.78
N ALA A 94 15.02 4.60 2.20
CA ALA A 94 15.41 4.69 0.80
C ALA A 94 14.26 4.38 -0.20
N SER A 95 13.20 3.69 0.24
CA SER A 95 11.96 3.52 -0.55
C SER A 95 11.28 4.85 -0.89
N GLY A 96 11.71 5.95 -0.27
CA GLY A 96 11.18 7.29 -0.51
C GLY A 96 9.89 7.57 0.24
N LEU A 97 9.48 6.67 1.15
CA LEU A 97 8.30 6.81 1.99
C LEU A 97 8.71 6.86 3.46
N SER A 98 8.75 8.07 4.00
CA SER A 98 9.15 8.28 5.40
C SER A 98 8.05 7.82 6.37
N GLY A 99 8.46 7.15 7.43
CA GLY A 99 7.59 6.74 8.53
C GLY A 99 7.78 7.62 9.77
N ASN A 100 6.78 7.64 10.64
CA ASN A 100 6.94 8.13 12.01
C ASN A 100 7.29 7.01 13.02
N GLY A 101 7.32 5.74 12.57
CA GLY A 101 7.70 4.59 13.38
C GLY A 101 6.51 3.89 14.04
N ALA A 102 6.79 3.04 15.04
CA ALA A 102 5.79 2.25 15.76
C ALA A 102 5.25 3.03 16.97
N HIS A 103 4.24 3.87 16.76
CA HIS A 103 3.45 4.51 17.81
C HIS A 103 2.40 3.54 18.41
N GLY A 104 2.83 2.33 18.78
CA GLY A 104 1.98 1.31 19.41
C GLY A 104 1.14 0.45 18.46
N GLY A 105 1.15 0.74 17.16
CA GLY A 105 0.52 -0.09 16.12
C GLY A 105 1.50 -1.02 15.40
N ARG A 106 1.00 -2.11 14.82
CA ARG A 106 1.80 -3.06 14.01
C ARG A 106 1.47 -3.03 12.53
N CYS A 107 0.42 -2.32 12.12
CA CYS A 107 0.02 -2.18 10.73
C CYS A 107 0.24 -0.73 10.29
N SER A 108 0.47 -0.50 9.00
CA SER A 108 0.78 0.84 8.50
C SER A 108 -0.33 1.42 7.63
N LEU A 109 -0.55 2.72 7.75
CA LEU A 109 -1.43 3.49 6.88
C LEU A 109 -0.72 4.75 6.38
N LEU A 110 -1.11 5.23 5.20
CA LEU A 110 -0.79 6.57 4.72
C LEU A 110 -1.75 7.58 5.35
N THR A 111 -1.20 8.64 5.92
CA THR A 111 -1.97 9.63 6.67
C THR A 111 -2.47 10.75 5.77
N HIS A 112 -3.75 11.10 5.89
CA HIS A 112 -4.30 12.22 5.11
C HIS A 112 -3.66 13.57 5.53
N GLN A 113 -3.24 13.71 6.79
CA GLN A 113 -2.60 14.93 7.32
C GLN A 113 -1.25 15.22 6.63
N SER A 114 -0.59 14.18 6.12
CA SER A 114 0.63 14.32 5.30
C SER A 114 0.33 14.38 3.81
N SER A 115 -0.92 14.53 3.40
CA SER A 115 -1.36 14.35 2.01
C SER A 115 -0.88 13.01 1.44
N PHE A 116 -0.93 11.94 2.25
CA PHE A 116 -0.51 10.57 1.91
C PHE A 116 0.97 10.41 1.55
N SER A 117 1.83 11.34 1.96
CA SER A 117 3.28 11.26 1.71
C SER A 117 4.06 10.55 2.83
N ARG A 118 3.43 10.29 3.97
CA ARG A 118 4.05 9.63 5.13
C ARG A 118 3.17 8.51 5.65
N TRP A 119 3.81 7.39 6.00
CA TRP A 119 3.13 6.30 6.68
C TRP A 119 3.20 6.45 8.20
N SER A 120 2.18 5.92 8.88
CA SER A 120 2.15 5.81 10.34
C SER A 120 1.72 4.42 10.76
N SER A 121 2.22 3.95 11.90
CA SER A 121 1.68 2.76 12.53
C SER A 121 0.27 3.00 13.05
N ALA A 122 -0.57 1.98 13.01
CA ALA A 122 -1.91 1.94 13.59
C ALA A 122 -2.24 0.52 14.08
N ASP A 123 -3.28 0.43 14.92
CA ASP A 123 -3.85 -0.84 15.35
C ASP A 123 -4.49 -1.55 14.15
N CYS A 124 -4.05 -2.78 13.88
CA CYS A 124 -4.48 -3.60 12.76
C CYS A 124 -5.99 -3.89 12.74
N ASN A 125 -6.66 -3.80 13.89
CA ASN A 125 -8.09 -4.03 14.03
C ASN A 125 -8.94 -2.80 13.66
N GLN A 126 -8.32 -1.63 13.47
CA GLN A 126 -9.03 -0.46 12.95
C GLN A 126 -9.48 -0.71 11.51
N LYS A 127 -10.56 -0.05 11.11
CA LYS A 127 -11.08 -0.17 9.74
C LYS A 127 -10.77 1.09 8.94
N HIS A 128 -10.03 0.92 7.86
CA HIS A 128 -9.67 2.01 6.94
C HIS A 128 -9.92 1.58 5.49
N HIS A 129 -9.96 2.58 4.61
CA HIS A 129 -9.80 2.35 3.18
C HIS A 129 -8.44 1.74 2.89
N TYR A 130 -8.24 1.18 1.70
CA TYR A 130 -6.99 0.49 1.37
C TYR A 130 -6.66 0.59 -0.12
N ILE A 131 -5.40 0.34 -0.44
CA ILE A 131 -4.90 0.32 -1.80
C ILE A 131 -4.16 -1.00 -2.05
N CYS A 132 -4.56 -1.70 -3.11
CA CYS A 132 -3.90 -2.91 -3.57
C CYS A 132 -2.88 -2.57 -4.66
N LYS A 133 -1.80 -3.37 -4.75
CA LYS A 133 -0.79 -3.36 -5.82
C LYS A 133 -0.59 -4.77 -6.33
N PHE A 134 -0.31 -4.91 -7.62
CA PHE A 134 0.40 -6.05 -8.19
C PHE A 134 1.27 -5.60 -9.38
N THR A 135 2.22 -6.45 -9.75
CA THR A 135 3.10 -6.25 -10.91
C THR A 135 2.85 -7.40 -11.89
N PRO A 136 2.38 -7.14 -13.13
CA PRO A 136 2.11 -8.17 -14.14
C PRO A 136 3.35 -8.90 -14.68
#